data_AF-A0A9E5NCG3-F1
#
_entry.id   AF-A0A9E5NCG3-F1
#
_cell.length_a   1.000
_cell.length_b   1.000
_cell.length_c   1.000
_cell.angle_alpha   90.00
_cell.angle_beta   90.00
_cell.angle_gamma   90.00
#
_symmetry.space_group_name_H-M   'P 1'
#
loop_
_entity.id
_entity.type
_entity.pdbx_description
1 polymer ?
#
loop_
_entity_poly.entity_id
_entity_poly.type
_entity_poly.pdbx_seq_one_letter_code
_entity_poly.pdbx_strand_id
1 'polypeptide(L)'
;FAAVVVLKKRDIGKELAPYASSIIMLTEAFFLVLLLFVANPFHQLGFVPADGRGLNPLLENPGMFFHPPFLLAGYVGFTVPFAFAIAALLTNRLRDDWI
;
A
#
# COMPACT_ATOMS: atom_id res chain seq x y z
N PHE A 1 -7.07 -3.96 1.05
CA PHE A 1 -6.45 -5.16 0.45
C PHE A 1 -6.42 -6.36 1.39
N ALA A 2 -6.12 -6.18 2.69
CA ALA A 2 -6.19 -7.27 3.67
C ALA A 2 -7.56 -7.98 3.71
N ALA A 3 -8.67 -7.24 3.62
CA ALA A 3 -10.01 -7.83 3.53
C ALA A 3 -10.18 -8.79 2.33
N VAL A 4 -9.61 -8.46 1.16
CA VAL A 4 -9.68 -9.31 -0.03
C VAL A 4 -8.91 -10.62 0.18
N VAL A 5 -7.74 -10.57 0.84
CA VAL A 5 -6.95 -11.76 1.16
C VAL A 5 -7.67 -12.64 2.18
N VAL A 6 -8.30 -12.04 3.20
CA VAL A 6 -9.11 -12.76 4.19
C VAL A 6 -10.32 -13.42 3.54
N LEU A 7 -11.00 -12.74 2.61
CA LEU A 7 -12.17 -13.27 1.91
C LEU A 7 -11.80 -14.38 0.89
N LYS A 8 -10.60 -14.32 0.28
CA LYS A 8 -10.08 -15.35 -0.63
C LYS A 8 -9.40 -16.54 0.07
N LYS A 9 -9.47 -16.64 1.41
CA LYS A 9 -8.92 -17.75 2.23
C LYS A 9 -9.27 -19.18 1.77
N ARG A 10 -10.32 -19.36 0.98
CA ARG A 10 -10.75 -20.68 0.48
C ARG A 10 -9.90 -21.18 -0.69
N ASP A 11 -9.34 -20.27 -1.50
CA ASP A 11 -8.46 -20.59 -2.64
C ASP A 11 -6.98 -20.50 -2.27
N ILE A 12 -6.63 -19.51 -1.45
CA ILE A 12 -5.24 -19.27 -1.09
C ILE A 12 -4.96 -20.04 0.21
N GLY A 13 -4.05 -21.03 0.15
CA GLY A 13 -3.68 -21.94 1.24
C GLY A 13 -3.94 -21.37 2.63
N LYS A 14 -4.91 -21.98 3.35
CA LYS A 14 -5.45 -21.48 4.64
C LYS A 14 -4.38 -21.18 5.68
N GLU A 15 -3.23 -21.82 5.56
CA GLU A 15 -2.10 -21.73 6.48
C GLU A 15 -1.19 -20.51 6.20
N LEU A 16 -1.05 -20.07 4.95
CA LEU A 16 -0.24 -18.90 4.58
C LEU A 16 -1.03 -17.59 4.68
N ALA A 17 -2.36 -17.66 4.49
CA ALA A 17 -3.26 -16.52 4.56
C ALA A 17 -3.11 -15.62 5.82
N PRO A 18 -2.98 -16.15 7.07
CA PRO A 18 -2.80 -15.30 8.24
C PRO A 18 -1.45 -14.56 8.25
N TYR A 19 -0.36 -15.21 7.83
CA TYR A 19 0.97 -14.59 7.75
C TYR A 19 1.03 -13.55 6.64
N ALA A 20 0.49 -13.84 5.46
CA ALA A 20 0.41 -12.86 4.38
C ALA A 20 -0.44 -11.65 4.80
N SER A 21 -1.55 -11.89 5.51
CA SER A 21 -2.40 -10.81 6.03
C SER A 21 -1.66 -9.94 7.06
N SER A 22 -0.86 -10.53 7.96
CA SER A 22 -0.11 -9.74 8.94
C SER A 22 0.96 -8.86 8.29
N ILE A 23 1.63 -9.36 7.24
CA ILE A 23 2.60 -8.58 6.46
C ILE A 23 1.92 -7.43 5.73
N ILE A 24 0.74 -7.66 5.12
CA ILE A 24 -0.04 -6.59 4.48
C ILE A 24 -0.46 -5.54 5.50
N MET A 25 -0.89 -5.95 6.69
CA MET A 25 -1.26 -5.02 7.77
C MET A 25 -0.06 -4.23 8.28
N LEU A 26 1.13 -4.84 8.34
CA LEU A 26 2.36 -4.13 8.68
C LEU A 26 2.71 -3.07 7.64
N THR A 27 2.60 -3.39 6.35
CA THR A 27 2.81 -2.43 5.26
C THR A 27 1.81 -1.28 5.34
N GLU A 28 0.53 -1.57 5.62
CA GLU A 28 -0.50 -0.55 5.82
C GLU A 28 -0.20 0.35 7.03
N ALA A 29 0.20 -0.26 8.16
CA ALA A 29 0.59 0.48 9.37
C ALA A 29 1.79 1.40 9.11
N PHE A 30 2.78 0.96 8.33
CA PHE A 30 3.91 1.79 7.91
C PHE A 30 3.45 3.07 7.18
N PHE A 31 2.59 2.92 6.16
CA PHE A 31 2.07 4.09 5.44
C PHE A 31 1.18 4.97 6.31
N LEU A 32 0.43 4.37 7.25
CA LEU A 32 -0.39 5.11 8.20
C LEU A 32 0.47 5.96 9.14
N VAL A 33 1.60 5.44 9.62
CA VAL A 33 2.59 6.21 10.40
C VAL A 33 3.13 7.38 9.58
N LEU A 34 3.48 7.16 8.31
CA LEU A 34 3.94 8.25 7.44
C LEU A 34 2.88 9.35 7.29
N LEU A 35 1.62 8.98 7.07
CA LEU A 35 0.52 9.93 6.90
C LEU A 35 0.19 10.70 8.18
N LEU A 36 0.31 10.08 9.36
CA LEU A 36 -0.03 10.75 10.62
C LEU A 36 1.10 11.66 11.11
N PHE A 37 2.36 11.25 10.96
CA PHE A 37 3.48 11.88 11.66
C PHE A 37 4.49 12.58 10.76
N VAL A 38 4.67 12.14 9.51
CA VAL A 38 5.74 12.63 8.63
C VAL A 38 5.21 13.55 7.54
N ALA A 39 4.19 13.09 6.81
CA ALA A 39 3.65 13.73 5.61
C ALA A 39 2.15 13.95 5.75
N ASN A 40 1.72 14.61 6.83
CA ASN A 40 0.32 14.85 7.11
C ASN A 40 -0.30 15.84 6.11
N PRO A 41 -1.22 15.41 5.23
CA PRO A 41 -1.79 16.27 4.20
C PRO A 41 -2.80 17.29 4.76
N PHE A 42 -3.24 17.10 6.00
CA PHE A 42 -4.19 17.98 6.68
C PHE A 42 -3.49 19.02 7.56
N HIS A 43 -2.15 19.07 7.53
CA HIS A 43 -1.42 20.11 8.23
C HIS A 43 -1.81 21.49 7.69
N GLN A 44 -2.39 22.32 8.56
CA GLN A 44 -2.90 23.62 8.17
C GLN A 44 -1.76 24.61 7.89
N LEU A 45 -2.02 25.53 6.97
CA LEU A 45 -1.18 26.68 6.76
C LEU A 45 -1.43 27.69 7.88
N GLY A 46 -0.39 28.36 8.37
CA GLY A 46 -0.53 29.41 9.39
C GLY A 46 -1.26 30.67 8.92
N PHE A 47 -1.66 30.72 7.65
CA PHE A 47 -2.42 31.81 7.04
C PHE A 47 -3.33 31.26 5.93
N VAL A 48 -4.41 31.95 5.63
CA VAL A 48 -5.32 31.64 4.51
C VAL A 48 -4.84 32.42 3.28
N PRO A 49 -4.35 31.76 2.21
CA PRO A 49 -3.95 32.47 0.99
C PRO A 49 -5.17 33.08 0.30
N ALA A 50 -5.07 34.35 -0.13
CA ALA A 50 -6.19 35.07 -0.76
C ALA A 50 -6.70 34.40 -2.05
N ASP A 51 -5.79 33.87 -2.86
CA ASP A 51 -6.10 33.22 -4.15
C ASP A 51 -5.84 31.69 -4.13
N GLY A 52 -5.63 31.10 -2.94
CA GLY A 52 -5.10 29.74 -2.81
C GLY A 52 -3.59 29.65 -3.14
N ARG A 53 -2.99 28.46 -3.06
CA ARG A 53 -1.56 28.25 -3.43
C ARG A 53 -1.36 28.06 -4.94
N GLY A 54 -2.43 28.10 -5.75
CA GLY A 54 -2.38 27.69 -7.15
C GLY A 54 -2.08 26.20 -7.32
N LEU A 55 -1.93 25.78 -8.58
CA LEU A 55 -1.44 24.44 -8.90
C LEU A 55 0.06 24.35 -8.58
N ASN A 56 0.53 23.22 -8.04
CA ASN A 56 1.96 22.98 -7.96
C ASN A 56 2.54 22.99 -9.39
N PRO A 57 3.59 23.79 -9.70
CA PRO A 57 4.17 23.87 -11.05
C PRO A 57 4.54 22.50 -11.65
N LEU A 58 4.85 21.51 -10.81
CA LEU A 58 5.10 20.14 -11.26
C LEU A 58 3.87 19.48 -11.91
N LEU A 59 2.66 19.81 -11.45
CA LEU A 59 1.41 19.24 -11.94
C LEU A 59 0.98 19.83 -13.30
N GLU A 60 1.69 20.80 -13.84
CA GLU A 60 1.45 21.31 -15.21
C GLU A 60 1.89 20.30 -16.28
N ASN A 61 2.84 19.42 -15.96
CA ASN A 61 3.26 18.35 -16.86
C ASN A 61 2.22 17.20 -16.87
N PRO A 62 1.68 16.79 -18.03
CA PRO A 62 0.74 15.67 -18.12
C PRO A 62 1.25 14.36 -17.52
N GLY A 63 2.57 14.12 -17.52
CA GLY A 63 3.19 12.96 -16.88
C GLY A 63 2.92 12.87 -15.37
N MET A 64 2.75 14.00 -14.69
CA MET A 64 2.42 14.05 -13.26
C MET A 64 0.97 13.68 -12.95
N PHE A 65 0.10 13.59 -13.98
CA PHE A 65 -1.23 13.00 -13.84
C PHE A 65 -1.15 11.47 -13.73
N PHE A 66 -0.26 10.84 -14.51
CA PHE A 66 -0.09 9.39 -14.54
C PHE A 66 0.84 8.89 -13.43
N HIS A 67 1.82 9.68 -13.03
CA HIS A 67 2.83 9.25 -12.07
C HIS A 67 2.24 8.75 -10.73
N PRO A 68 1.33 9.47 -10.05
CA PRO A 68 0.77 8.99 -8.77
C PRO A 68 -0.08 7.72 -8.91
N PRO A 69 -1.03 7.61 -9.87
CA PRO A 69 -1.79 6.37 -10.06
C PRO A 69 -0.92 5.15 -10.35
N PHE A 70 0.10 5.28 -11.21
CA PHE A 70 0.97 4.16 -11.57
C PHE A 70 1.87 3.73 -10.40
N LEU A 71 2.40 4.67 -9.63
CA LEU A 71 3.14 4.34 -8.41
C LEU A 71 2.26 3.61 -7.39
N LEU A 72 1.06 4.13 -7.12
CA LEU A 72 0.13 3.50 -6.20
C LEU A 72 -0.32 2.12 -6.68
N ALA A 73 -0.58 1.97 -7.98
CA ALA A 73 -0.90 0.69 -8.59
C ALA A 73 0.27 -0.31 -8.44
N GLY A 74 1.51 0.15 -8.63
CA GLY A 74 2.71 -0.64 -8.38
C GLY A 74 2.82 -1.09 -6.93
N TYR A 75 2.72 -0.17 -5.97
CA TYR A 75 2.76 -0.50 -4.55
C TYR A 75 1.70 -1.53 -4.18
N VAL A 76 0.45 -1.31 -4.58
CA VAL A 76 -0.66 -2.22 -4.29
C VAL A 76 -0.47 -3.57 -4.98
N GLY A 77 -0.12 -3.57 -6.26
CA GLY A 77 0.01 -4.78 -7.08
C GLY A 77 1.12 -5.71 -6.60
N PHE A 78 2.26 -5.15 -6.18
CA PHE A 78 3.39 -5.93 -5.69
C PHE A 78 3.32 -6.29 -4.20
N THR A 79 2.52 -5.59 -3.39
CA THR A 79 2.40 -5.88 -1.94
C THR A 79 1.87 -7.28 -1.69
N VAL A 80 0.90 -7.76 -2.48
CA VAL A 80 0.29 -9.09 -2.29
C VAL A 80 1.28 -10.23 -2.57
N PRO A 81 1.93 -10.33 -3.75
CA PRO A 81 2.90 -11.39 -4.01
C PRO A 81 4.11 -11.32 -3.06
N PHE A 82 4.55 -10.11 -2.70
CA PHE A 82 5.59 -9.93 -1.67
C PHE A 82 5.18 -10.53 -0.32
N ALA A 83 3.97 -10.24 0.14
CA ALA A 83 3.47 -10.77 1.42
C ALA A 83 3.41 -12.29 1.44
N PHE A 84 3.01 -12.92 0.32
CA PHE A 84 3.02 -14.39 0.21
C PHE A 84 4.43 -14.97 0.17
N ALA A 85 5.36 -14.33 -0.54
CA ALA A 85 6.77 -14.77 -0.56
C ALA A 85 7.39 -14.75 0.84
N ILE A 86 7.16 -13.67 1.61
CA ILE A 86 7.65 -13.57 2.99
C ILE A 86 6.91 -14.56 3.91
N ALA A 87 5.59 -14.74 3.76
CA ALA A 87 4.83 -15.73 4.52
C ALA A 87 5.34 -17.15 4.30
N ALA A 88 5.68 -17.51 3.06
CA ALA A 88 6.25 -18.81 2.70
C ALA A 88 7.65 -19.01 3.31
N LEU A 89 8.49 -17.97 3.31
CA LEU A 89 9.81 -17.99 3.94
C LEU A 89 9.70 -18.16 5.47
N LEU A 90 8.79 -17.42 6.13
CA LEU A 90 8.59 -17.50 7.58
C LEU A 90 8.05 -18.86 8.02
N THR A 91 7.24 -19.50 7.19
CA THR A 91 6.64 -20.81 7.49
C THR A 91 7.51 -21.98 6.97
N ASN A 92 8.63 -21.69 6.30
CA ASN A 92 9.47 -22.66 5.59
C ASN A 92 8.69 -23.55 4.60
N ARG A 93 7.63 -22.99 4.00
CA ARG A 93 6.77 -23.66 3.03
C ARG A 93 6.94 -23.06 1.65
N LEU A 94 8.07 -23.41 1.03
CA LEU A 94 8.45 -22.96 -0.31
C LEU A 94 7.79 -23.77 -1.43
N ARG A 95 6.92 -24.73 -1.10
CA ARG A 95 6.24 -25.61 -2.06
C ARG A 95 4.93 -25.01 -2.55
N ASP A 96 4.49 -25.43 -3.73
CA ASP A 96 3.31 -24.98 -4.49
C ASP A 96 1.95 -25.21 -3.82
N ASP A 97 1.80 -25.02 -2.50
CA ASP A 97 0.53 -25.16 -1.77
C ASP A 97 -0.44 -23.98 -2.02
N TRP A 98 -0.18 -23.15 -3.03
CA TRP A 98 -0.80 -21.85 -3.31
C TRP A 98 -1.10 -21.60 -4.81
N ILE A 99 -0.79 -22.55 -5.69
CA ILE A 99 -1.21 -22.58 -7.12
C ILE A 99 -2.42 -23.50 -7.26
#